data_AF-A0A931VCY0-F1
#
_entry.id   AF-A0A931VCY0-F1
#
_cell.length_a   1.000
_cell.length_b   1.000
_cell.length_c   1.000
_cell.angle_alpha   90.00
_cell.angle_beta   90.00
_cell.angle_gamma   90.00
#
_symmetry.space_group_name_H-M   'P 1'
#
loop_
_entity.id
_entity.type
_entity.pdbx_description
1 polymer ?
#
loop_
_entity_poly.entity_id
_entity_poly.type
_entity_poly.pdbx_seq_one_letter_code
_entity_poly.pdbx_strand_id
1 'polypeptide(L)'
;MTEEASPSGAAMGEAEGEVKEFTVEASSFKFNPATITVNKGDTVKITLTNKGGFHDFIIDEFNAKTKQLQAGQSETMLIKQVRLNTTAQLVTTASRAWSAS
;
A
#
# COMPACT_ATOMS: atom_id res chain seq x y z
N MET A 1 27.94 9.34 -35.64
CA MET A 1 26.57 9.21 -35.11
C MET A 1 26.59 9.60 -33.66
N THR A 2 26.21 10.84 -33.39
CA THR A 2 25.79 11.34 -32.07
C THR A 2 24.43 10.74 -31.74
N GLU A 3 24.30 10.15 -30.55
CA GLU A 3 22.99 9.84 -29.98
C GLU A 3 22.77 10.82 -28.82
N GLU A 4 22.05 11.90 -29.15
CA GLU A 4 21.38 12.78 -28.21
C GLU A 4 19.88 12.60 -28.43
N ALA A 5 19.23 11.91 -27.49
CA ALA A 5 17.79 11.94 -27.23
C ALA A 5 17.61 11.28 -25.86
N SER A 6 16.94 11.82 -24.85
CA SER A 6 16.15 13.04 -24.70
C SER A 6 15.93 13.18 -23.19
N PRO A 7 16.34 14.25 -22.51
CA PRO A 7 15.98 14.47 -21.12
C PRO A 7 14.59 15.12 -21.10
N SER A 8 13.53 14.32 -20.91
CA SER A 8 12.21 14.87 -20.62
C SER A 8 11.94 14.77 -19.13
N GLY A 9 12.36 15.82 -18.43
CA GLY A 9 11.98 16.08 -17.04
C GLY A 9 10.62 16.77 -16.95
N ALA A 10 9.96 16.55 -15.81
CA ALA A 10 9.05 17.45 -15.07
C ALA A 10 8.26 16.56 -14.09
N ALA A 11 8.78 16.27 -12.88
CA ALA A 11 8.74 17.15 -11.70
C ALA A 11 7.31 17.59 -11.32
N MET A 12 6.72 16.85 -10.38
CA MET A 12 5.70 17.31 -9.44
C MET A 12 5.91 16.42 -8.22
N GLY A 13 6.80 16.78 -7.28
CA GLY A 13 6.58 17.87 -6.37
C GLY A 13 5.77 17.33 -5.21
N GLU A 14 6.44 16.72 -4.23
CA GLU A 14 5.91 16.50 -2.89
C GLU A 14 7.10 16.45 -1.95
N ALA A 15 7.33 17.58 -1.28
CA ALA A 15 8.26 17.68 -0.18
C ALA A 15 7.63 16.95 1.01
N GLU A 16 7.74 15.62 1.11
CA GLU A 16 6.99 14.88 2.13
C GLU A 16 7.68 13.59 2.57
N GLY A 17 8.50 13.72 3.61
CA GLY A 17 8.97 12.61 4.45
C GLY A 17 9.87 11.59 3.76
N GLU A 18 10.51 10.73 4.54
CA GLU A 18 11.25 9.61 3.98
C GLU A 18 10.23 8.64 3.32
N VAL A 19 10.40 8.34 2.03
CA VAL A 19 9.52 7.39 1.34
C VAL A 19 9.93 5.98 1.73
N LYS A 20 9.09 5.30 2.52
CA LYS A 20 9.32 3.93 2.96
C LYS A 20 8.53 2.95 2.11
N GLU A 21 9.27 2.07 1.43
CA GLU A 21 8.70 1.03 0.60
C GLU A 21 8.54 -0.27 1.40
N PHE A 22 7.35 -0.83 1.42
CA PHE A 22 7.02 -2.09 2.09
C PHE A 22 6.39 -3.06 1.10
N THR A 23 6.94 -4.27 1.02
CA THR A 23 6.36 -5.35 0.22
C THR A 23 5.57 -6.29 1.14
N VAL A 24 4.30 -6.49 0.83
CA VAL A 24 3.39 -7.37 1.57
C VAL A 24 2.95 -8.51 0.66
N GLU A 25 3.21 -9.74 1.08
CA GLU A 25 2.76 -10.94 0.38
C GLU A 25 1.46 -11.46 0.99
N ALA A 26 0.39 -11.52 0.20
CA ALA A 26 -0.85 -12.17 0.56
C ALA A 26 -0.85 -13.61 0.02
N SER A 27 -0.95 -14.59 0.89
CA SER A 27 -1.13 -16.01 0.56
C SER A 27 -2.43 -16.51 1.16
N SER A 28 -2.96 -17.66 0.72
CA SER A 28 -4.21 -18.30 1.17
C SER A 28 -4.53 -18.14 2.68
N PHE A 29 -5.02 -16.97 3.10
CA PHE A 29 -5.30 -16.53 4.49
C PHE A 29 -4.14 -16.00 5.37
N LYS A 30 -3.00 -15.55 4.82
CA LYS A 30 -1.93 -14.90 5.57
C LYS A 30 -1.33 -13.71 4.81
N PHE A 31 -1.00 -12.65 5.53
CA PHE A 31 -0.20 -11.53 5.02
C PHE A 31 1.19 -11.56 5.66
N ASN A 32 2.22 -11.33 4.86
CA ASN A 32 3.60 -11.23 5.34
C ASN A 32 4.27 -9.97 4.78
N PRO A 33 4.74 -9.04 5.64
CA PRO A 33 4.50 -9.02 7.08
C PRO A 33 3.01 -8.84 7.38
N ALA A 34 2.54 -9.27 8.56
CA ALA A 34 1.15 -9.05 9.01
C ALA A 34 0.96 -7.67 9.68
N THR A 35 2.06 -6.95 9.88
CA THR A 35 2.09 -5.68 10.60
C THR A 35 3.18 -4.79 10.01
N ILE A 36 2.85 -3.53 9.78
CA ILE A 36 3.79 -2.53 9.26
C ILE A 36 3.83 -1.37 10.26
N THR A 37 5.04 -0.93 10.60
CA THR A 37 5.26 0.20 11.51
C THR A 37 5.83 1.37 10.74
N VAL A 38 5.12 2.50 10.79
CA VAL A 38 5.48 3.73 10.09
C VAL A 38 5.37 4.93 11.03
N ASN A 39 6.20 5.95 10.82
CA ASN A 39 6.17 7.14 11.66
C ASN A 39 5.30 8.24 11.04
N LYS A 40 4.80 9.13 11.89
CA LYS A 40 4.05 10.31 11.49
C LYS A 40 4.88 11.18 10.55
N GLY A 41 4.30 11.55 9.41
CA GLY A 41 4.93 12.38 8.39
C GLY A 41 5.75 11.62 7.35
N ASP A 42 5.96 10.31 7.51
CA ASP A 42 6.55 9.49 6.44
C ASP A 42 5.54 9.28 5.31
N THR A 43 6.07 9.06 4.11
CA THR A 43 5.29 8.61 2.97
C THR A 43 5.51 7.12 2.81
N VAL A 44 4.43 6.34 2.78
CA VAL A 44 4.53 4.89 2.82
C VAL A 44 4.01 4.32 1.51
N LYS A 45 4.87 3.60 0.81
CA LYS A 45 4.53 2.89 -0.42
C LYS A 45 4.42 1.42 -0.11
N ILE A 46 3.22 0.86 -0.24
CA ILE A 46 2.94 -0.53 0.11
C ILE A 46 2.62 -1.29 -1.17
N THR A 47 3.40 -2.33 -1.44
CA THR A 47 3.23 -3.22 -2.59
C THR A 47 2.62 -4.53 -2.09
N LEU A 48 1.33 -4.73 -2.33
CA LEU A 48 0.68 -6.01 -2.07
C LEU A 48 0.94 -6.96 -3.24
N THR A 49 1.44 -8.16 -2.95
CA THR A 49 1.63 -9.25 -3.91
C THR A 49 0.76 -10.42 -3.49
N ASN A 50 -0.30 -10.71 -4.25
CA ASN A 50 -1.15 -11.88 -4.00
C ASN A 50 -0.51 -13.13 -4.63
N LYS A 51 0.00 -14.03 -3.79
CA LYS A 51 0.59 -15.33 -4.16
C LYS A 51 -0.46 -16.45 -4.29
N GLY A 52 -1.70 -16.25 -3.83
CA GLY A 52 -2.75 -17.25 -3.94
C GLY A 52 -4.09 -16.82 -3.31
N GLY A 53 -5.20 -17.22 -3.92
CA GLY A 53 -6.55 -16.89 -3.46
C GLY A 53 -7.06 -15.52 -3.91
N PHE A 54 -8.17 -15.08 -3.32
CA PHE A 54 -8.75 -13.76 -3.55
C PHE A 54 -8.67 -12.97 -2.24
N HIS A 55 -7.89 -11.90 -2.25
CA HIS A 55 -7.64 -11.09 -1.06
C HIS A 55 -7.89 -9.62 -1.36
N ASP A 56 -8.73 -8.99 -0.54
CA ASP A 56 -8.77 -7.55 -0.36
C ASP A 56 -7.76 -7.13 0.70
N PHE A 57 -7.16 -5.96 0.51
CA PHE A 57 -6.23 -5.39 1.48
C PHE A 57 -6.72 -4.01 1.87
N ILE A 58 -7.01 -3.85 3.16
CA ILE A 58 -7.59 -2.64 3.71
C ILE A 58 -6.73 -2.23 4.89
N ILE A 59 -6.27 -0.99 4.87
CA ILE A 59 -5.64 -0.34 6.00
C ILE A 59 -6.57 0.78 6.46
N ASP A 60 -7.42 0.45 7.42
CA ASP A 60 -8.41 1.36 7.99
C ASP A 60 -7.77 2.66 8.52
N GLU A 61 -6.61 2.52 9.17
CA GLU A 61 -5.88 3.63 9.79
C GLU A 61 -5.43 4.71 8.79
N PHE A 62 -5.22 4.33 7.53
CA PHE A 62 -4.83 5.26 6.46
C PHE A 62 -5.96 5.52 5.46
N ASN A 63 -7.15 4.95 5.68
CA ASN A 63 -8.25 4.94 4.71
C ASN A 63 -7.81 4.43 3.32
N ALA A 64 -6.75 3.61 3.29
CA ALA A 64 -6.18 3.04 2.08
C ALA A 64 -6.76 1.64 1.89
N LYS A 65 -7.34 1.36 0.72
CA LYS A 65 -7.84 0.04 0.37
C LYS A 65 -7.49 -0.28 -1.06
N THR A 66 -7.02 -1.50 -1.30
CA THR A 66 -6.85 -2.04 -2.65
C THR A 66 -8.18 -2.59 -3.15
N LYS A 67 -8.24 -2.85 -4.45
CA LYS A 67 -9.32 -3.71 -4.96
C LYS A 67 -9.06 -5.15 -4.52
N GLN A 68 -10.08 -6.00 -4.70
CA GLN A 68 -9.93 -7.43 -4.49
C GLN A 68 -8.95 -7.98 -5.52
N LEU A 69 -7.79 -8.46 -5.06
CA LEU A 69 -6.72 -8.93 -5.91
C LEU A 69 -6.85 -10.43 -6.09
N GLN A 70 -6.69 -10.88 -7.34
CA GLN A 70 -6.66 -12.30 -7.69
C GLN A 70 -5.26 -12.88 -7.46
N ALA A 71 -5.16 -14.20 -7.37
CA ALA A 71 -3.88 -14.90 -7.30
C ALA A 71 -2.97 -14.50 -8.47
N GLY A 72 -1.74 -14.12 -8.18
CA GLY A 72 -0.75 -13.66 -9.15
C GLY A 72 -0.80 -12.17 -9.45
N GLN A 73 -1.77 -11.42 -8.90
CA GLN A 73 -1.84 -9.97 -9.04
C GLN A 73 -1.03 -9.26 -7.95
N SER A 74 -0.49 -8.11 -8.30
CA SER A 74 0.14 -7.20 -7.35
C SER A 74 -0.39 -5.80 -7.54
N GLU A 75 -0.65 -5.10 -6.44
CA GLU A 75 -1.10 -3.71 -6.44
C GLU A 75 -0.20 -2.89 -5.53
N THR A 76 0.17 -1.71 -5.99
CA THR A 76 0.95 -0.76 -5.19
C THR A 76 0.05 0.39 -4.78
N MET A 77 0.01 0.70 -3.50
CA MET A 77 -0.67 1.87 -2.98
C MET A 77 0.34 2.82 -2.35
N LEU A 78 0.11 4.12 -2.52
CA LEU A 78 0.94 5.17 -1.96
C LEU A 78 0.12 5.93 -0.93
N ILE A 79 0.59 5.88 0.31
CA ILE A 79 0.00 6.56 1.46
C ILE A 79 0.81 7.82 1.70
N LYS A 80 0.25 8.95 1.33
CA LYS A 80 0.85 10.28 1.53
C LYS A 80 0.56 10.76 2.93
N GLN A 81 1.58 11.29 3.59
CA GLN A 81 1.45 11.98 4.87
C GLN A 81 0.79 11.13 5.97
N VAL A 82 1.55 10.19 6.56
CA VAL A 82 1.08 9.43 7.73
C VAL A 82 0.69 10.41 8.84
N ARG A 83 -0.62 10.50 9.16
CA ARG A 83 -1.13 11.49 10.12
C ARG A 83 -0.82 11.16 11.58
N LEU A 84 -0.54 9.90 11.91
CA LEU A 84 -0.35 9.39 13.28
C LEU A 84 0.69 8.26 13.30
N ASN A 85 1.46 8.13 14.38
CA ASN A 85 2.35 6.99 14.60
C ASN A 85 1.51 5.75 14.92
N THR A 86 1.40 4.83 13.97
CA THR A 86 0.39 3.79 14.07
C THR A 86 0.90 2.46 13.56
N THR A 87 0.34 1.39 14.10
CA THR A 87 0.71 0.01 13.78
C THR A 87 -0.45 -0.63 13.04
N ALA A 88 -0.36 -0.65 11.72
CA ALA A 88 -1.39 -1.23 10.87
C ALA A 88 -1.37 -2.75 10.99
N GLN A 89 -2.43 -3.32 11.56
CA GLN A 89 -2.70 -4.75 11.50
C GLN A 89 -3.43 -5.09 10.21
N LEU A 90 -2.85 -6.03 9.46
CA LEU A 90 -3.37 -6.44 8.16
C LEU A 90 -4.46 -7.49 8.40
N VAL A 91 -5.72 -7.06 8.32
CA VAL A 91 -6.90 -7.91 8.51
C VAL A 91 -7.65 -8.06 7.18
N THR A 92 -8.05 -9.30 6.84
CA THR A 92 -9.01 -9.53 5.75
C THR A 92 -10.39 -9.13 6.26
N THR A 93 -10.97 -8.07 5.73
CA THR A 93 -12.37 -7.72 6.03
C THR A 93 -13.25 -8.55 5.11
N ALA A 94 -13.66 -9.73 5.61
CA ALA A 94 -14.88 -10.34 5.11
C ALA A 94 -16.02 -9.37 5.46
N SER A 95 -16.46 -8.58 4.47
CA SER A 95 -17.54 -7.60 4.48
C SER A 95 -18.53 -7.77 5.64
N ARG A 96 -18.24 -7.10 6.76
CA ARG A 96 -19.23 -6.83 7.79
C ARG A 96 -19.74 -5.43 7.54
N ALA A 97 -20.78 -5.38 6.71
CA ALA A 97 -21.70 -4.25 6.67
C ALA A 97 -22.32 -4.08 8.07
N TRP A 98 -21.72 -3.23 8.89
CA TRP A 98 -22.40 -2.60 10.01
C TRP A 98 -22.76 -1.19 9.57
N SER A 99 -23.92 -1.07 8.92
CA SER A 99 -24.69 0.17 8.98
C SER A 99 -25.47 0.12 10.29
N ALA A 100 -24.96 0.78 11.33
CA ALA A 100 -25.83 1.36 12.33
C ALA A 100 -25.91 2.86 12.05
N SER A 101 -27.06 3.30 11.57
CA SER A 101 -27.91 4.25 12.29
C SER A 101 -29.22 4.45 11.54
#